data_AF-A0A9P6WTM0-F1
#
_entry.id   AF-A0A9P6WTM0-F1
#
_cell.length_a   1.000
_cell.length_b   1.000
_cell.length_c   1.000
_cell.angle_alpha   90.00
_cell.angle_beta   90.00
_cell.angle_gamma   90.00
#
_symmetry.space_group_name_H-M   'P 1'
#
loop_
_entity.id
_entity.type
_entity.pdbx_description
1 polymer ?
#
loop_
_entity_poly.entity_id
_entity_poly.type
_entity_poly.pdbx_seq_one_letter_code
_entity_poly.pdbx_strand_id
1 'polypeptide(L)'
;MTEIVLDREAAMARAIPREAMVACKLAFIDCKLPGSDLKENYSMIGAGVTQSEDQVVNLTEPHGFSVGAAAMPAGVAGNSAGARARAPAKSRAARATC
;
A
#
# COMPACT_ATOMS: atom_id res chain seq x y z
N MET A 1 -12.25 29.28 -9.14
CA MET A 1 -12.27 27.81 -8.98
C MET A 1 -12.26 27.25 -10.39
N THR A 2 -11.12 26.75 -10.88
CA THR A 2 -11.05 26.19 -12.23
C THR A 2 -11.61 24.78 -12.17
N GLU A 3 -12.68 24.51 -12.91
CA GLU A 3 -13.22 23.17 -13.03
C GLU A 3 -12.30 22.34 -13.92
N ILE A 4 -11.69 21.30 -13.35
CA ILE A 4 -10.85 20.37 -14.10
C ILE A 4 -11.74 19.18 -14.45
N VAL A 5 -12.14 19.10 -15.72
CA VAL A 5 -12.84 17.94 -16.26
C VAL A 5 -11.79 16.99 -16.84
N LEU A 6 -11.68 15.80 -16.26
CA LEU A 6 -10.81 14.73 -16.74
C LEU A 6 -11.61 13.79 -17.64
N ASP A 7 -11.10 13.49 -18.83
CA ASP A 7 -11.61 12.38 -19.61
C ASP A 7 -11.24 11.03 -18.96
N ARG A 8 -11.89 9.96 -19.41
CA ARG A 8 -11.70 8.62 -18.87
C ARG A 8 -10.25 8.13 -19.01
N GLU A 9 -9.58 8.47 -20.10
CA GLU A 9 -8.22 7.98 -20.37
C GLU A 9 -7.23 8.64 -19.40
N ALA A 10 -7.32 9.96 -19.23
CA ALA A 10 -6.55 10.74 -18.27
C ALA A 10 -6.83 10.33 -16.81
N ALA A 11 -8.05 9.88 -16.50
CA ALA A 11 -8.37 9.31 -15.20
C ALA A 11 -7.74 7.92 -14.99
N MET A 12 -7.79 7.06 -16.00
CA MET A 12 -7.23 5.70 -15.93
C MET A 12 -5.70 5.69 -15.88
N ALA A 13 -5.03 6.63 -16.55
CA ALA A 13 -3.59 6.80 -16.47
C ALA A 13 -3.08 7.07 -15.04
N ARG A 14 -3.95 7.60 -14.16
CA ARG A 14 -3.65 7.89 -12.75
C ARG A 14 -4.27 6.89 -11.77
N ALA A 15 -4.97 5.88 -12.27
CA ALA A 15 -5.53 4.84 -11.42
C ALA A 15 -4.42 3.87 -10.99
N ILE A 16 -4.37 3.56 -9.70
CA ILE A 16 -3.40 2.61 -9.13
C ILE A 16 -4.17 1.34 -8.73
N PRO A 17 -4.29 0.34 -9.62
CA PRO A 17 -4.93 -0.92 -9.28
C PRO A 17 -4.04 -1.73 -8.31
N ARG A 18 -4.65 -2.68 -7.58
CA ARG A 18 -3.93 -3.44 -6.54
C ARG A 18 -2.75 -4.24 -7.11
N GLU A 19 -2.89 -4.68 -8.36
CA GLU A 19 -1.91 -5.47 -9.10
C GLU A 19 -0.68 -4.63 -9.51
N ALA A 20 -0.84 -3.31 -9.62
CA ALA A 20 0.27 -2.39 -9.92
C ALA A 20 1.03 -1.93 -8.66
N MET A 21 0.53 -2.25 -7.46
CA MET A 21 1.21 -1.90 -6.21
C MET A 21 2.32 -2.90 -5.92
N VAL A 22 3.56 -2.41 -5.85
CA VAL A 22 4.75 -3.21 -5.53
C VAL A 22 5.11 -3.01 -4.06
N ALA A 23 5.25 -4.11 -3.33
CA ALA A 23 5.70 -4.11 -1.95
C ALA A 23 7.22 -3.94 -1.88
N CYS A 24 7.69 -2.98 -1.08
CA CYS A 24 9.08 -2.88 -0.68
C CYS A 24 9.22 -3.21 0.81
N LYS A 25 10.22 -4.03 1.15
CA LYS A 25 10.53 -4.41 2.55
C LYS A 25 11.64 -3.58 3.16
N LEU A 26 12.24 -2.68 2.40
CA LEU A 26 13.40 -1.86 2.80
C LEU A 26 13.07 -0.38 2.89
N ALA A 27 11.79 -0.02 2.81
CA ALA A 27 11.35 1.39 2.74
C ALA A 27 11.70 2.18 4.01
N PHE A 28 11.88 1.50 5.15
CA PHE A 28 12.23 2.11 6.42
C PHE A 28 13.50 1.50 7.02
N ILE A 29 14.23 2.31 7.80
CA ILE A 29 15.43 1.85 8.51
C ILE A 29 15.12 0.80 9.58
N ASP A 30 13.89 0.82 10.13
CA ASP A 30 13.44 -0.15 11.14
C ASP A 30 13.33 -1.57 10.57
N CYS A 31 13.18 -1.74 9.25
CA CYS A 31 13.11 -3.03 8.58
C CYS A 31 14.43 -3.81 8.63
N LYS A 32 15.53 -3.18 9.08
CA LYS A 32 16.79 -3.86 9.38
C LYS A 32 16.80 -4.54 10.75
N LEU A 33 15.81 -4.29 11.60
CA LEU A 33 15.69 -4.93 12.91
C LEU A 33 14.98 -6.28 12.77
N PRO A 34 15.47 -7.33 13.45
CA PRO A 34 14.82 -8.63 13.46
C PRO A 34 13.40 -8.52 14.04
N GLY A 35 12.41 -9.01 13.29
CA GLY A 35 10.99 -8.90 13.64
C GLY A 35 10.27 -7.75 12.94
N SER A 36 10.98 -6.83 12.30
CA SER A 36 10.42 -5.73 11.50
C SER A 36 10.73 -5.86 10.01
N ASP A 37 11.51 -6.87 9.62
CA ASP A 37 11.91 -7.23 8.26
C ASP A 37 10.75 -7.74 7.39
N LEU A 38 9.64 -8.10 8.03
CA LEU A 38 8.43 -8.60 7.38
C LEU A 38 7.41 -7.49 7.06
N LYS A 39 7.73 -6.22 7.37
CA LYS A 39 6.87 -5.09 7.01
C LYS A 39 6.90 -4.90 5.49
N GLU A 40 5.73 -4.66 4.92
CA GLU A 40 5.57 -4.37 3.50
C GLU A 40 5.07 -2.95 3.32
N ASN A 41 5.75 -2.20 2.46
CA ASN A 41 5.43 -0.81 2.17
C ASN A 41 5.08 -0.63 0.70
N TYR A 42 4.02 0.13 0.46
CA TYR A 42 3.52 0.46 -0.87
C TYR A 42 3.48 1.97 -1.01
N SER A 43 4.26 2.53 -1.94
CA SER A 43 4.26 3.97 -2.23
C SER A 43 3.41 4.25 -3.47
N MET A 44 2.22 4.82 -3.26
CA MET A 44 1.27 5.08 -4.35
C MET A 44 1.50 6.44 -4.98
N ILE A 45 1.65 7.48 -4.15
CA ILE A 45 1.83 8.88 -4.60
C ILE A 45 3.05 9.44 -3.90
N GLY A 46 4.10 9.77 -4.66
CA GLY A 46 5.37 10.23 -4.13
C GLY A 46 6.15 9.17 -3.35
N ALA A 47 7.47 9.35 -3.24
CA ALA A 47 8.35 8.45 -2.51
C ALA A 47 8.13 8.52 -0.98
N GLY A 48 7.52 9.60 -0.49
CA GLY A 48 7.37 9.85 0.95
C GLY A 48 8.74 9.95 1.62
N VAL A 49 8.92 9.21 2.71
CA VAL A 49 10.17 9.19 3.52
C VAL A 49 11.07 7.99 3.20
N THR A 50 10.77 7.24 2.14
CA THR A 50 11.55 6.05 1.78
C THR A 50 12.98 6.43 1.38
N GLN A 51 13.95 5.62 1.77
CA GLN A 51 15.36 5.76 1.37
C GLN A 51 15.84 4.60 0.48
N SER A 52 14.95 3.70 0.11
CA SER A 52 15.27 2.52 -0.70
C SER A 52 15.16 2.85 -2.18
N GLU A 53 16.20 2.54 -2.96
CA GLU A 53 16.22 2.65 -4.42
C GLU A 53 15.28 1.64 -5.08
N ASP A 54 14.99 0.53 -4.39
CA ASP A 54 14.07 -0.52 -4.84
C ASP A 54 12.58 -0.14 -4.66
N GLN A 55 12.29 1.00 -4.00
CA GLN A 55 10.91 1.45 -3.82
C GLN A 55 10.33 1.95 -5.13
N VAL A 56 9.41 1.17 -5.69
CA VAL A 56 8.57 1.62 -6.80
C VAL A 56 7.52 2.60 -6.28
N VAL A 57 7.41 3.74 -6.95
CA VAL A 57 6.38 4.76 -6.72
C VAL A 57 5.48 4.82 -7.96
N ASN A 58 4.18 4.60 -7.78
CA ASN A 58 3.25 4.54 -8.93
C ASN A 58 3.06 5.91 -9.59
N LEU A 59 2.91 6.98 -8.81
CA LEU A 59 2.78 8.35 -9.30
C LEU A 59 3.90 9.23 -8.73
N THR A 60 4.80 9.67 -9.62
CA THR A 60 5.98 10.49 -9.29
C THR A 60 5.83 11.96 -9.69
N GLU A 61 4.68 12.36 -10.21
CA GLU A 61 4.39 13.76 -10.53
C GLU A 61 4.57 14.63 -9.27
N PRO A 62 5.04 15.89 -9.41
CA PRO A 62 5.24 16.75 -8.26
C PRO A 62 3.91 17.02 -7.57
N HIS A 63 3.80 16.51 -6.35
CA HIS A 63 2.63 16.65 -5.49
C HIS A 63 3.03 17.32 -4.17
N GLY A 64 2.11 18.08 -3.57
CA GLY A 64 2.31 18.67 -2.24
C GLY A 64 2.16 17.67 -1.09
N PHE A 65 1.96 16.39 -1.37
CA PHE A 65 1.73 15.33 -0.39
C PHE A 65 2.23 13.98 -0.90
N SER A 66 2.33 13.00 0.01
CA SER A 66 2.62 11.61 -0.35
C SER A 66 1.62 10.65 0.28
N VAL A 67 1.28 9.58 -0.44
CA VAL A 67 0.34 8.54 0.01
C VAL A 67 0.99 7.18 -0.16
N GLY A 68 0.99 6.41 0.93
CA GLY A 68 1.44 5.03 0.92
C GLY A 68 0.61 4.17 1.88
N ALA A 69 0.76 2.86 1.74
CA ALA A 69 0.19 1.87 2.64
C ALA A 69 1.31 1.03 3.25
N ALA A 70 1.16 0.69 4.52
CA ALA A 70 2.04 -0.25 5.21
C ALA A 70 1.22 -1.45 5.68
N ALA A 71 1.68 -2.65 5.38
CA ALA A 71 1.13 -3.89 5.88
C ALA A 71 2.14 -4.52 6.85
N MET A 72 1.64 -4.94 8.02
CA MET A 72 2.44 -5.65 9.01
C MET A 72 1.86 -7.05 9.22
N PRO A 73 2.71 -8.09 9.35
CA PRO A 73 2.25 -9.40 9.76
C PRO A 73 1.67 -9.37 11.18
N ALA A 74 0.74 -10.29 11.47
CA ALA A 74 0.20 -10.44 12.81
C ALA A 74 1.33 -10.77 13.81
N GLY A 75 1.42 -10.01 14.89
CA GLY A 75 2.45 -10.17 15.94
C GLY A 75 3.65 -9.22 15.81
N VAL A 76 3.79 -8.50 14.68
CA VAL A 76 4.79 -7.44 14.53
C VAL A 76 4.15 -6.10 14.90
N ALA A 77 4.31 -5.70 16.16
CA ALA A 77 3.84 -4.40 16.62
C ALA A 77 4.88 -3.32 16.27
N GLY A 78 4.67 -2.59 15.17
CA GLY A 78 5.11 -1.20 15.09
C GLY A 78 4.33 -0.36 16.10
N ASN A 79 4.95 0.69 16.66
CA ASN A 79 4.32 1.63 17.62
C ASN A 79 3.18 2.49 16.99
N SER A 80 2.48 1.97 15.99
CA SER A 80 1.40 2.61 15.27
C SER A 80 0.17 1.72 15.45
N ALA A 81 -0.64 2.07 16.44
CA ALA A 81 -1.95 1.47 16.64
C ALA A 81 -2.76 1.59 15.34
N GLY A 82 -3.10 0.47 14.72
CA GLY A 82 -3.88 0.47 13.49
C GLY A 82 -3.84 -0.78 12.63
N ALA A 83 -3.32 -1.92 13.11
CA ALA A 83 -3.46 -3.17 12.39
C ALA A 83 -4.91 -3.68 12.53
N ARG A 84 -5.82 -3.26 11.64
CA ARG A 84 -7.03 -4.03 11.38
C ARG A 84 -6.59 -5.34 10.73
N ALA A 85 -6.47 -6.37 11.57
CA ALA A 85 -6.30 -7.75 11.15
C ALA A 85 -7.30 -8.07 10.04
N ARG A 86 -6.79 -8.54 8.90
CA ARG A 86 -7.61 -9.15 7.85
C ARG A 86 -8.34 -10.33 8.51
N ALA A 87 -9.64 -10.19 8.74
CA ALA A 87 -10.47 -11.28 9.23
C ALA A 87 -10.28 -12.49 8.31
N PRO A 88 -10.16 -13.72 8.85
CA PRO A 88 -9.99 -14.90 8.01
C PRO A 88 -11.22 -15.05 7.12
N ALA A 89 -11.00 -15.13 5.82
CA ALA A 89 -12.01 -15.52 4.86
C ALA A 89 -12.48 -16.93 5.26
N LYS A 90 -13.67 -17.02 5.87
CA LYS A 90 -14.31 -18.30 6.14
C LYS A 90 -14.69 -18.91 4.80
N SER A 91 -13.85 -19.81 4.30
CA SER A 91 -14.28 -20.86 3.40
C SER A 91 -15.29 -21.73 4.15
N ARG A 92 -16.55 -21.67 3.76
CA ARG A 92 -17.45 -22.81 3.90
C ARG A 92 -18.39 -22.82 2.72
N ALA A 93 -17.98 -23.61 1.73
CA ALA A 93 -18.94 -24.31 0.89
C ALA A 93 -19.88 -25.09 1.82
N ALA A 94 -21.17 -24.77 1.76
CA ALA A 94 -22.23 -25.67 2.18
C ALA A 94 -23.31 -25.61 1.10
N ARG A 95 -23.57 -26.81 0.59
CA ARG A 95 -24.40 -27.17 -0.55
C ARG A 95 -25.88 -27.22 -0.11
N ALA A 96 -26.77 -26.97 -1.07
CA ALA A 96 -28.08 -27.61 -1.27
C ALA A 96 -29.31 -27.20 -0.42
N THR A 97 -30.37 -26.87 -1.17
CA THR A 97 -31.81 -27.23 -1.01
C THR A 97 -32.57 -26.82 0.25
N CYS A 98 -33.47 -25.84 0.13
CA CYS A 98 -34.89 -26.04 -0.21
C CYS A 98 -35.42 -24.71 -0.80
#